data_AF-W7SRT9-F1
#
_entry.id   AF-W7SRT9-F1
#
_cell.length_a   1.000
_cell.length_b   1.000
_cell.length_c   1.000
_cell.angle_alpha   90.00
_cell.angle_beta   90.00
_cell.angle_gamma   90.00
#
_symmetry.space_group_name_H-M   'P 1'
#
loop_
_entity.id
_entity.type
_entity.pdbx_description
1 polymer ?
#
loop_
_entity_poly.entity_id
_entity_poly.type
_entity_poly.pdbx_seq_one_letter_code
_entity_poly.pdbx_strand_id
1 'polypeptide(L)'
;MESAALIDAQLTMTAFTQLAGRLGGYPFVKVVVDRPGGHIHFINDARYSFHAEYIAAEILGIAKVELEAGIDDFNHSIYHAEDRRFYLGILALHTSDDRRMLSLETVEVDTMSGPMLAYFYLAVRAAVDPALPVLVKPANHSQEQLLAEIPTAEVPRIRAHELFSSARFVPLNPGSAHGRLRAFRTEADYRAAADSLEWYDIIVMHRVPDDVPRLAGIVNAHHTTPLSHTNVLASGWQVPNAVQLGVFDRIDAEQLNGQWVRYEVDPASDEITLTPTEDAVDVTRKPAWYAQRIVLEEPESQTSPITSLDRLRLHDRHRYGTKAANLGELHHVLANGSGRLLGFYQVRRPPRARQRFRPAARLLPGAAAAA
;
A
#
# COMPACT_ATOMS: atom_id res chain seq x y z
N MET A 1 20.17 28.52 -12.89
CA MET A 1 20.18 27.45 -11.87
C MET A 1 18.94 27.61 -11.04
N GLU A 2 18.08 26.61 -10.99
CA GLU A 2 16.93 26.62 -10.09
C GLU A 2 17.42 26.59 -8.62
N SER A 3 16.71 27.29 -7.74
CA SER A 3 17.07 27.40 -6.32
C SER A 3 17.04 26.01 -5.65
N ALA A 4 17.92 25.80 -4.65
CA ALA A 4 17.94 24.57 -3.84
C ALA A 4 16.66 24.40 -2.99
N ALA A 5 16.13 25.53 -2.52
CA ALA A 5 14.94 25.60 -1.68
C ALA A 5 14.34 27.00 -1.74
N LEU A 6 13.11 27.12 -1.28
CA LEU A 6 12.50 28.38 -0.83
C LEU A 6 12.74 28.49 0.68
N ILE A 7 13.39 29.58 1.12
CA ILE A 7 13.81 29.77 2.52
C ILE A 7 13.12 31.01 3.08
N ASP A 8 12.50 30.88 4.26
CA ASP A 8 11.85 31.95 5.03
C ASP A 8 10.86 32.82 4.23
N ALA A 9 10.28 32.22 3.19
CA ALA A 9 9.30 32.85 2.33
C ALA A 9 8.04 32.01 2.30
N GLN A 10 6.91 32.66 2.03
CA GLN A 10 5.63 32.00 2.01
C GLN A 10 5.54 30.97 0.87
N LEU A 11 5.18 29.73 1.20
CA LEU A 11 4.87 28.70 0.23
C LEU A 11 3.51 28.97 -0.41
N THR A 12 3.53 29.70 -1.52
CA THR A 12 2.37 29.88 -2.40
C THR A 12 2.12 28.64 -3.25
N MET A 13 0.95 28.51 -3.87
CA MET A 13 0.70 27.39 -4.78
C MET A 13 1.65 27.35 -5.97
N THR A 14 2.05 28.51 -6.50
CA THR A 14 3.02 28.57 -7.60
C THR A 14 4.38 28.03 -7.15
N ALA A 15 4.85 28.43 -5.96
CA ALA A 15 6.10 27.92 -5.41
C ALA A 15 6.01 26.42 -5.09
N PHE A 16 4.87 25.96 -4.56
CA PHE A 16 4.62 24.54 -4.32
C PHE A 16 4.78 23.73 -5.62
N THR A 17 4.10 24.13 -6.70
CA THR A 17 4.18 23.42 -7.99
C THR A 17 5.59 23.38 -8.56
N GLN A 18 6.40 24.41 -8.34
CA GLN A 18 7.79 24.47 -8.82
C GLN A 18 8.73 23.56 -8.02
N LEU A 19 8.48 23.37 -6.73
CA LEU A 19 9.34 22.59 -5.83
C LEU A 19 8.91 21.13 -5.70
N ALA A 20 7.67 20.81 -6.08
CA ALA A 20 7.04 19.54 -5.74
C ALA A 20 7.60 18.34 -6.50
N GLY A 21 7.78 17.24 -5.77
CA GLY A 21 7.90 15.90 -6.32
C GLY A 21 6.54 15.21 -6.41
N ARG A 22 6.53 13.93 -6.79
CA ARG A 22 5.32 13.07 -6.75
C ARG A 22 5.59 11.80 -5.97
N LEU A 23 4.69 11.45 -5.05
CA LEU A 23 4.74 10.19 -4.30
C LEU A 23 3.31 9.64 -4.17
N GLY A 24 3.09 8.41 -4.64
CA GLY A 24 1.80 7.73 -4.50
C GLY A 24 0.61 8.47 -5.12
N GLY A 25 0.82 9.18 -6.24
CA GLY A 25 -0.21 9.96 -6.94
C GLY A 25 -0.39 11.40 -6.45
N TYR A 26 0.23 11.79 -5.33
CA TYR A 26 0.10 13.14 -4.77
C TYR A 26 1.37 13.97 -4.99
N PRO A 27 1.24 15.25 -5.38
CA PRO A 27 2.37 16.15 -5.39
C PRO A 27 2.71 16.56 -3.95
N PHE A 28 4.01 16.60 -3.63
CA PHE A 28 4.48 16.92 -2.28
C PHE A 28 5.72 17.80 -2.30
N VAL A 29 5.90 18.61 -1.25
CA VAL A 29 7.11 19.40 -1.02
C VAL A 29 7.75 18.97 0.30
N LYS A 30 9.06 18.75 0.31
CA LYS A 30 9.80 18.45 1.54
C LYS A 30 10.04 19.74 2.31
N VAL A 31 9.87 19.67 3.63
CA VAL A 31 10.10 20.80 4.53
C VAL A 31 11.11 20.43 5.60
N VAL A 32 11.98 21.40 5.92
CA VAL A 32 12.92 21.37 7.04
C VAL A 32 12.69 22.62 7.87
N VAL A 33 12.47 22.45 9.18
CA VAL A 33 12.54 23.55 10.14
C VAL A 33 13.87 23.42 10.89
N ASP A 34 14.72 24.42 10.73
CA ASP A 34 15.98 24.57 11.45
C ASP A 34 15.75 25.41 12.71
N ARG A 35 15.72 24.74 13.88
CA ARG A 35 15.28 25.37 15.14
C ARG A 35 16.15 26.57 15.56
N PRO A 36 17.50 26.51 15.53
CA PRO A 36 18.32 27.70 15.68
C PRO A 36 17.98 28.76 14.63
N GLY A 37 17.45 29.91 15.08
CA GLY A 37 17.01 30.98 14.18
C GLY A 37 15.58 30.84 13.66
N GLY A 38 14.98 29.65 13.77
CA GLY A 38 13.59 29.41 13.37
C GLY A 38 13.39 29.44 11.85
N HIS A 39 14.40 29.01 11.09
CA HIS A 39 14.37 29.04 9.63
C HIS A 39 13.54 27.88 9.08
N ILE A 40 12.80 28.14 8.01
CA ILE A 40 12.01 27.13 7.31
C ILE A 40 12.44 27.03 5.85
N HIS A 41 12.65 25.80 5.40
CA HIS A 41 13.17 25.48 4.08
C HIS A 41 12.18 24.55 3.38
N PHE A 42 11.68 24.95 2.23
CA PHE A 42 10.92 24.10 1.32
C PHE A 42 11.84 23.65 0.18
N ILE A 43 12.21 22.37 0.19
CA ILE A 43 13.26 21.83 -0.66
C ILE A 43 12.74 21.62 -2.09
N ASN A 44 13.57 21.94 -3.08
CA ASN A 44 13.33 21.59 -4.48
C ASN A 44 13.59 20.09 -4.70
N ASP A 45 12.52 19.32 -4.91
CA ASP A 45 12.59 17.85 -5.08
C ASP A 45 13.45 17.43 -6.28
N ALA A 46 13.45 18.22 -7.36
CA ALA A 46 14.24 17.93 -8.56
C ALA A 46 15.75 18.01 -8.32
N ARG A 47 16.20 18.71 -7.26
CA ARG A 47 17.62 18.86 -6.92
C ARG A 47 18.07 17.94 -5.79
N TYR A 48 17.22 17.69 -4.79
CA TYR A 48 17.56 16.85 -3.64
C TYR A 48 16.49 15.80 -3.38
N SER A 49 16.84 14.52 -3.53
CA SER A 49 15.91 13.41 -3.32
C SER A 49 15.63 13.15 -1.84
N PHE A 50 16.55 13.49 -0.93
CA PHE A 50 16.39 13.25 0.51
C PHE A 50 16.65 14.50 1.35
N HIS A 51 15.96 14.64 2.49
CA HIS A 51 16.24 15.69 3.48
C HIS A 51 17.70 15.64 3.93
N ALA A 52 18.25 14.44 4.13
CA ALA A 52 19.62 14.27 4.59
C ALA A 52 20.66 14.87 3.63
N GLU A 53 20.48 14.68 2.31
CA GLU A 53 21.36 15.26 1.29
C GLU A 53 21.28 16.78 1.28
N TYR A 54 20.06 17.35 1.39
CA TYR A 54 19.86 18.80 1.45
C TYR A 54 20.50 19.41 2.70
N ILE A 55 20.22 18.85 3.88
CA ILE A 55 20.75 19.35 5.16
C ILE A 55 22.27 19.28 5.17
N ALA A 56 22.84 18.15 4.75
CA ALA A 56 24.28 17.97 4.67
C ALA A 56 24.91 19.03 3.76
N ALA A 57 24.43 19.17 2.52
CA ALA A 57 25.05 20.04 1.53
C ALA A 57 24.80 21.54 1.78
N GLU A 58 23.55 21.92 2.04
CA GLU A 58 23.12 23.33 2.01
C GLU A 58 23.12 23.98 3.41
N ILE A 59 23.01 23.19 4.49
CA ILE A 59 22.97 23.73 5.86
C ILE A 59 24.26 23.44 6.63
N LEU A 60 24.82 22.23 6.51
CA LEU A 60 25.98 21.80 7.30
C LEU A 60 27.31 21.87 6.53
N GLY A 61 27.28 22.02 5.21
CA GLY A 61 28.49 22.03 4.36
C GLY A 61 29.22 20.68 4.30
N ILE A 62 28.54 19.58 4.58
CA ILE A 62 29.07 18.22 4.57
C ILE A 62 29.04 17.68 3.13
N ALA A 63 30.16 17.15 2.67
CA ALA A 63 30.27 16.55 1.35
C ALA A 63 29.51 15.22 1.27
N LYS A 64 28.96 14.88 0.09
CA LYS A 64 28.19 13.64 -0.12
C LYS A 64 28.94 12.37 0.32
N VAL A 65 30.23 12.28 0.02
CA VAL A 65 31.07 11.11 0.40
C VAL A 65 31.16 10.96 1.92
N GLU A 66 31.24 12.06 2.65
CA GLU A 66 31.27 12.06 4.12
C GLU A 66 29.89 11.68 4.70
N LEU A 67 28.81 12.23 4.15
CA LEU A 67 27.45 11.84 4.51
C LEU A 67 27.22 10.34 4.30
N GLU A 68 27.63 9.80 3.16
CA GLU A 68 27.47 8.36 2.84
C GLU A 68 28.28 7.47 3.79
N ALA A 69 29.47 7.90 4.22
CA ALA A 69 30.30 7.15 5.16
C ALA A 69 29.69 7.08 6.57
N GLY A 70 28.88 8.07 6.97
CA GLY A 70 28.28 8.19 8.31
C GLY A 70 26.75 8.26 8.31
N ILE A 71 26.08 7.71 7.29
CA ILE A 71 24.65 7.95 7.05
C ILE A 71 23.74 7.50 8.21
N ASP A 72 24.10 6.42 8.91
CA ASP A 72 23.31 5.88 10.02
C ASP A 72 23.31 6.85 11.22
N ASP A 73 24.49 7.33 11.63
CA ASP A 73 24.64 8.31 12.71
C ASP A 73 23.97 9.64 12.33
N PHE A 74 24.11 10.06 11.07
CA PHE A 74 23.48 11.26 10.56
C PHE A 74 21.95 11.16 10.63
N ASN A 75 21.36 10.06 10.12
CA ASN A 75 19.93 9.82 10.19
C ASN A 75 19.43 9.73 11.64
N HIS A 76 20.21 9.10 12.53
CA HIS A 76 19.89 9.07 13.95
C HIS A 76 19.81 10.48 14.55
N SER A 77 20.76 11.35 14.21
CA SER A 77 20.80 12.73 14.71
C SER A 77 19.60 13.58 14.26
N ILE A 78 19.03 13.33 13.09
CA ILE A 78 17.94 14.15 12.52
C ILE A 78 16.54 13.56 12.70
N TYR A 79 16.41 12.25 12.94
CA TYR A 79 15.10 11.59 13.14
C TYR A 79 14.84 11.14 14.58
N HIS A 80 15.90 10.84 15.34
CA HIS A 80 15.77 10.12 16.61
C HIS A 80 16.26 10.89 17.84
N ALA A 81 17.27 11.75 17.70
CA ALA A 81 17.78 12.53 18.84
C ALA A 81 16.70 13.43 19.46
N GLU A 82 16.65 13.47 20.79
CA GLU A 82 15.64 14.22 21.55
C GLU A 82 15.86 15.74 21.49
N ASP A 83 17.11 16.18 21.38
CA ASP A 83 17.49 17.57 21.29
C ASP A 83 17.73 18.04 19.84
N ARG A 84 17.34 17.21 18.85
CA ARG A 84 17.64 17.42 17.44
C ARG A 84 17.35 18.82 16.93
N ARG A 85 18.26 19.31 16.09
CA ARG A 85 18.22 20.65 15.48
C ARG A 85 17.12 20.79 14.43
N PHE A 86 16.88 19.73 13.66
CA PHE A 86 16.04 19.78 12.46
C PHE A 86 14.73 19.03 12.67
N TYR A 87 13.63 19.63 12.25
CA TYR A 87 12.34 18.96 12.12
C TYR A 87 11.97 18.79 10.66
N LEU A 88 11.69 17.54 10.30
CA LEU A 88 11.60 17.08 8.93
C LEU A 88 10.21 16.58 8.62
N GLY A 89 9.73 16.89 7.43
CA GLY A 89 8.49 16.34 6.94
C GLY A 89 8.23 16.64 5.49
N ILE A 90 7.03 16.32 5.06
CA ILE A 90 6.50 16.65 3.74
C ILE A 90 5.15 17.35 3.90
N LEU A 91 4.86 18.24 2.95
CA LEU A 91 3.54 18.79 2.70
C LEU A 91 2.99 18.15 1.43
N ALA A 92 2.02 17.25 1.56
CA ALA A 92 1.36 16.62 0.43
C ALA A 92 0.05 17.35 0.10
N LEU A 93 -0.16 17.66 -1.18
CA LEU A 93 -1.35 18.36 -1.65
C LEU A 93 -2.46 17.38 -2.01
N HIS A 94 -3.59 17.53 -1.33
CA HIS A 94 -4.81 16.78 -1.58
C HIS A 94 -5.83 17.68 -2.24
N THR A 95 -6.29 17.29 -3.42
CA THR A 95 -7.33 18.02 -4.16
C THR A 95 -8.53 17.11 -4.41
N SER A 96 -9.69 17.57 -3.98
CA SER A 96 -11.02 17.03 -4.30
C SER A 96 -11.87 18.16 -4.90
N ASP A 97 -13.00 17.83 -5.53
CA ASP A 97 -13.82 18.81 -6.28
C ASP A 97 -14.16 20.06 -5.47
N ASP A 98 -14.42 19.91 -4.17
CA ASP A 98 -14.87 21.00 -3.31
C ASP A 98 -13.77 21.54 -2.37
N ARG A 99 -12.63 20.86 -2.27
CA ARG A 99 -11.63 21.13 -1.23
C ARG A 99 -10.21 20.85 -1.68
N ARG A 100 -9.34 21.80 -1.36
CA ARG A 100 -7.88 21.68 -1.42
C ARG A 100 -7.32 21.80 -0.01
N MET A 101 -6.41 20.89 0.36
CA MET A 101 -5.70 20.94 1.64
C MET A 101 -4.28 20.41 1.51
N LEU A 102 -3.45 20.72 2.49
CA LEU A 102 -2.12 20.14 2.65
C LEU A 102 -2.10 19.23 3.88
N SER A 103 -1.57 18.02 3.73
CA SER A 103 -1.19 17.18 4.88
C SER A 103 0.27 17.39 5.23
N LEU A 104 0.55 17.72 6.49
CA LEU A 104 1.90 17.73 7.06
C LEU A 104 2.20 16.37 7.66
N GLU A 105 3.26 15.72 7.18
CA GLU A 105 3.60 14.35 7.56
C GLU A 105 5.09 14.23 7.88
N THR A 106 5.43 13.46 8.91
CA THR A 106 6.81 13.01 9.11
C THR A 106 7.04 11.68 8.39
N VAL A 107 8.30 11.25 8.30
CA VAL A 107 8.60 9.86 7.92
C VAL A 107 8.16 8.89 9.01
N GLU A 108 7.89 7.63 8.65
CA GLU A 108 7.32 6.62 9.55
C GLU A 108 8.21 6.32 10.77
N VAL A 109 9.53 6.44 10.60
CA VAL A 109 10.53 6.18 11.66
C VAL A 109 10.77 7.39 12.57
N ASP A 110 10.23 8.56 12.25
CA ASP A 110 10.50 9.78 13.01
C ASP A 110 9.89 9.72 14.43
N THR A 111 10.68 10.08 15.43
CA THR A 111 10.29 10.01 16.86
C THR A 111 9.88 11.36 17.46
N MET A 112 9.41 12.33 16.66
CA MET A 112 8.98 13.63 17.19
C MET A 112 7.93 13.43 18.28
N SER A 113 8.18 14.04 19.45
CA SER A 113 7.20 14.06 20.54
C SER A 113 6.04 15.00 20.22
N GLY A 114 4.95 14.93 20.99
CA GLY A 114 3.80 15.84 20.85
C GLY A 114 4.20 17.33 20.80
N PRO A 115 5.02 17.83 21.75
CA PRO A 115 5.52 19.21 21.69
C PRO A 115 6.35 19.53 20.43
N MET A 116 7.15 18.59 19.94
CA MET A 116 7.90 18.80 18.69
C MET A 116 6.98 18.89 17.48
N LEU A 117 5.97 18.00 17.39
CA LEU A 117 4.96 18.01 16.33
C LEU A 117 4.15 19.31 16.34
N ALA A 118 3.77 19.81 17.52
CA ALA A 118 3.07 21.08 17.66
C ALA A 118 3.93 22.27 17.20
N TYR A 119 5.20 22.33 17.64
CA TYR A 119 6.14 23.36 17.17
C TYR A 119 6.33 23.31 15.65
N PHE A 120 6.56 22.10 15.11
CA PHE A 120 6.76 21.88 13.70
C PHE A 120 5.53 22.32 12.89
N TYR A 121 4.33 21.94 13.34
CA TYR A 121 3.08 22.38 12.74
C TYR A 121 2.94 23.90 12.72
N LEU A 122 3.21 24.59 13.83
CA LEU A 122 3.07 26.04 13.93
C LEU A 122 4.06 26.77 12.99
N ALA A 123 5.31 26.31 12.95
CA ALA A 123 6.32 26.86 12.04
C ALA A 123 5.91 26.71 10.57
N VAL A 124 5.42 25.52 10.19
CA VAL A 124 4.93 25.26 8.84
C VAL A 124 3.67 26.07 8.52
N ARG A 125 2.72 26.14 9.45
CA ARG A 125 1.47 26.89 9.25
C ARG A 125 1.74 28.38 9.02
N ALA A 126 2.69 28.97 9.75
CA ALA A 126 3.07 30.38 9.58
C ALA A 126 3.66 30.69 8.19
N ALA A 127 4.29 29.70 7.55
CA ALA A 127 4.97 29.86 6.27
C ALA A 127 4.16 29.40 5.04
N VAL A 128 3.00 28.77 5.23
CA VAL A 128 2.13 28.33 4.13
C VAL A 128 1.02 29.34 3.90
N ASP A 129 0.58 29.52 2.65
CA ASP A 129 -0.57 30.36 2.28
C ASP A 129 -1.76 30.21 3.28
N PRO A 130 -2.21 31.30 3.92
CA PRO A 130 -3.35 31.32 4.84
C PRO A 130 -4.62 30.66 4.29
N ALA A 131 -4.84 30.75 2.97
CA ALA A 131 -6.03 30.21 2.30
C ALA A 131 -6.04 28.67 2.21
N LEU A 132 -4.88 28.01 2.39
CA LEU A 132 -4.78 26.55 2.35
C LEU A 132 -4.86 25.95 3.76
N PRO A 133 -5.85 25.09 4.04
CA PRO A 133 -5.84 24.29 5.26
C PRO A 133 -4.60 23.40 5.32
N VAL A 134 -3.91 23.42 6.45
CA VAL A 134 -2.81 22.50 6.76
C VAL A 134 -3.25 21.62 7.92
N LEU A 135 -3.28 20.31 7.70
CA LEU A 135 -3.65 19.31 8.70
C LEU A 135 -2.46 18.38 8.93
N VAL A 136 -2.16 18.04 10.18
CA VAL A 136 -1.17 16.99 10.48
C VAL A 136 -1.76 15.62 10.18
N LYS A 137 -1.08 14.81 9.37
CA LYS A 137 -1.38 13.38 9.25
C LYS A 137 -0.33 12.60 10.06
N PRO A 138 -0.72 12.00 11.19
CA PRO A 138 0.20 11.17 11.97
C PRO A 138 0.82 10.06 11.10
N ALA A 139 2.13 9.87 11.21
CA ALA A 139 2.83 8.89 10.39
C ALA A 139 2.56 7.45 10.85
N ASN A 140 2.31 7.25 12.14
CA ASN A 140 2.09 5.96 12.77
C ASN A 140 1.17 6.08 14.00
N HIS A 141 0.78 4.94 14.56
CA HIS A 141 -0.12 4.90 15.72
C HIS A 141 0.44 5.59 16.98
N SER A 142 1.77 5.55 17.17
CA SER A 142 2.40 6.25 18.30
C SER A 142 2.22 7.76 18.20
N GLN A 143 2.37 8.35 17.01
CA GLN A 143 2.07 9.77 16.80
C GLN A 143 0.58 10.09 16.94
N GLU A 144 -0.32 9.19 16.53
CA GLU A 144 -1.76 9.38 16.78
C GLU A 144 -2.06 9.52 18.27
N GLN A 145 -1.43 8.68 19.10
CA GLN A 145 -1.57 8.72 20.56
C GLN A 145 -0.98 10.01 21.14
N LEU A 146 0.26 10.38 20.75
CA LEU A 146 0.91 11.61 21.21
C LEU A 146 0.11 12.86 20.88
N LEU A 147 -0.45 12.93 19.67
CA LEU A 147 -1.27 14.07 19.26
C LEU A 147 -2.62 14.08 19.96
N ALA A 148 -3.18 12.93 20.38
CA ALA A 148 -4.48 12.85 21.05
C ALA A 148 -4.55 13.71 22.33
N GLU A 149 -3.40 13.95 22.97
CA GLU A 149 -3.27 14.79 24.16
C GLU A 149 -3.31 16.30 23.84
N ILE A 150 -3.12 16.67 22.57
CA ILE A 150 -3.11 18.06 22.10
C ILE A 150 -4.50 18.41 21.54
N PRO A 151 -5.07 19.60 21.84
CA PRO A 151 -6.33 20.03 21.24
C PRO A 151 -6.27 20.10 19.71
N THR A 152 -7.33 19.68 19.03
CA THR A 152 -7.43 19.75 17.56
C THR A 152 -7.49 21.17 17.02
N ALA A 153 -7.89 22.14 17.85
CA ALA A 153 -7.84 23.57 17.50
C ALA A 153 -6.40 24.12 17.44
N GLU A 154 -5.47 23.51 18.19
CA GLU A 154 -4.06 23.89 18.21
C GLU A 154 -3.28 23.15 17.11
N VAL A 155 -3.52 21.84 16.98
CA VAL A 155 -2.97 21.01 15.90
C VAL A 155 -4.11 20.30 15.17
N PRO A 156 -4.69 20.96 14.15
CA PRO A 156 -5.60 20.36 13.19
C PRO A 156 -4.97 19.12 12.57
N ARG A 157 -5.76 18.05 12.44
CA ARG A 157 -5.25 16.75 12.01
C ARG A 157 -6.25 15.99 11.17
N ILE A 158 -5.74 15.04 10.40
CA ILE A 158 -6.52 14.11 9.59
C ILE A 158 -5.89 12.72 9.68
N ARG A 159 -6.71 11.67 9.84
CA ARG A 159 -6.19 10.30 9.88
C ARG A 159 -5.94 9.79 8.47
N ALA A 160 -5.04 8.82 8.36
CA ALA A 160 -4.71 8.20 7.08
C ALA A 160 -5.96 7.65 6.37
N HIS A 161 -6.86 6.99 7.09
CA HIS A 161 -8.09 6.46 6.49
C HIS A 161 -9.05 7.55 5.99
N GLU A 162 -9.08 8.72 6.64
CA GLU A 162 -9.90 9.86 6.21
C GLU A 162 -9.38 10.43 4.89
N LEU A 163 -8.06 10.54 4.74
CA LEU A 163 -7.42 10.91 3.47
C LEU A 163 -7.63 9.85 2.38
N PHE A 164 -7.39 8.58 2.69
CA PHE A 164 -7.63 7.50 1.73
C PHE A 164 -9.09 7.43 1.29
N SER A 165 -10.04 7.79 2.17
CA SER A 165 -11.46 7.89 1.84
C SER A 165 -11.85 9.14 1.02
N SER A 166 -10.87 9.94 0.59
CA SER A 166 -11.09 11.12 -0.27
C SER A 166 -10.37 11.02 -1.63
N ALA A 167 -9.47 10.06 -1.79
CA ALA A 167 -8.71 9.81 -3.01
C ALA A 167 -9.62 9.43 -4.20
N ARG A 168 -9.60 10.19 -5.30
CA ARG A 168 -10.38 9.83 -6.50
C ARG A 168 -9.99 8.47 -7.08
N PHE A 169 -8.71 8.16 -7.06
CA PHE A 169 -8.14 6.94 -7.61
C PHE A 169 -7.26 6.25 -6.58
N VAL A 170 -7.41 4.94 -6.45
CA VAL A 170 -6.52 4.10 -5.64
C VAL A 170 -6.18 2.83 -6.43
N PRO A 171 -4.91 2.63 -6.84
CA PRO A 171 -4.47 1.42 -7.52
C PRO A 171 -4.36 0.27 -6.49
N LEU A 172 -5.37 -0.59 -6.41
CA LEU A 172 -5.43 -1.67 -5.41
C LEU A 172 -4.65 -2.92 -5.86
N ASN A 173 -4.74 -3.26 -7.16
CA ASN A 173 -3.96 -4.30 -7.81
C ASN A 173 -3.61 -3.83 -9.24
N PRO A 174 -2.38 -3.36 -9.50
CA PRO A 174 -1.95 -2.92 -10.81
C PRO A 174 -2.02 -4.01 -11.87
N GLY A 175 -2.20 -3.60 -13.13
CA GLY A 175 -2.23 -4.50 -14.27
C GLY A 175 -3.12 -3.99 -15.38
N SER A 176 -3.23 -4.78 -16.44
CA SER A 176 -4.09 -4.48 -17.58
C SER A 176 -4.93 -5.69 -17.96
N ALA A 177 -6.17 -5.45 -18.37
CA ALA A 177 -7.06 -6.46 -18.89
C ALA A 177 -7.76 -5.94 -20.14
N HIS A 178 -8.15 -6.89 -20.99
CA HIS A 178 -9.06 -6.65 -22.08
C HIS A 178 -10.34 -7.43 -21.78
N GLY A 179 -11.48 -6.75 -21.79
CA GLY A 179 -12.74 -7.37 -21.42
C GLY A 179 -13.94 -6.53 -21.78
N ARG A 180 -15.13 -7.09 -21.55
CA ARG A 180 -16.39 -6.37 -21.72
C ARG A 180 -16.76 -5.67 -20.42
N LEU A 181 -16.96 -4.35 -20.46
CA LEU A 181 -17.30 -3.57 -19.28
C LEU A 181 -18.76 -3.83 -18.87
N ARG A 182 -19.01 -4.14 -17.59
CA ARG A 182 -20.35 -4.36 -17.03
C ARG A 182 -20.52 -3.51 -15.78
N ALA A 183 -21.31 -2.44 -15.88
CA ALA A 183 -21.53 -1.50 -14.80
C ALA A 183 -22.85 -1.78 -14.06
N PHE A 184 -22.79 -1.95 -12.74
CA PHE A 184 -23.96 -2.20 -11.88
C PHE A 184 -24.01 -1.19 -10.74
N ARG A 185 -25.07 -0.36 -10.72
CA ARG A 185 -25.25 0.69 -9.71
C ARG A 185 -25.76 0.14 -8.38
N THR A 186 -26.45 -1.00 -8.38
CA THR A 186 -26.90 -1.65 -7.16
C THR A 186 -26.46 -3.11 -7.11
N GLU A 187 -26.38 -3.66 -5.90
CA GLU A 187 -26.17 -5.10 -5.74
C GLU A 187 -27.32 -5.89 -6.36
N ALA A 188 -28.56 -5.40 -6.29
CA ALA A 188 -29.71 -6.06 -6.92
C ALA A 188 -29.53 -6.22 -8.44
N ASP A 189 -29.05 -5.18 -9.14
CA ASP A 189 -28.79 -5.24 -10.58
C ASP A 189 -27.70 -6.27 -10.92
N TYR A 190 -26.63 -6.30 -10.12
CA TYR A 190 -25.57 -7.29 -10.24
C TYR A 190 -26.11 -8.70 -10.03
N ARG A 191 -26.91 -8.93 -8.99
CA ARG A 191 -27.49 -10.24 -8.67
C ARG A 191 -28.42 -10.73 -9.78
N ALA A 192 -29.25 -9.85 -10.34
CA ALA A 192 -30.14 -10.18 -11.46
C ALA A 192 -29.36 -10.58 -12.73
N ALA A 193 -28.14 -10.08 -12.88
CA ALA A 193 -27.28 -10.35 -14.02
C ALA A 193 -26.15 -11.36 -13.74
N ALA A 194 -26.06 -11.92 -12.53
CA ALA A 194 -24.92 -12.72 -12.09
C ALA A 194 -24.68 -13.94 -12.99
N ASP A 195 -25.75 -14.61 -13.41
CA ASP A 195 -25.70 -15.79 -14.31
C ASP A 195 -25.26 -15.44 -15.74
N SER A 196 -25.29 -14.16 -16.11
CA SER A 196 -24.85 -13.65 -17.43
C SER A 196 -23.40 -13.14 -17.43
N LEU A 197 -22.71 -13.20 -16.29
CA LEU A 197 -21.33 -12.77 -16.19
C LEU A 197 -20.40 -13.81 -16.78
N GLU A 198 -19.45 -13.32 -17.56
CA GLU A 198 -18.46 -14.14 -18.24
C GLU A 198 -17.06 -13.81 -17.73
N TRP A 199 -16.13 -14.75 -17.88
CA TRP A 199 -14.76 -14.63 -17.37
C TRP A 199 -13.99 -13.43 -17.92
N TYR A 200 -14.40 -12.92 -19.08
CA TYR A 200 -13.83 -11.75 -19.75
C TYR A 200 -14.49 -10.43 -19.31
N ASP A 201 -15.52 -10.46 -18.47
CA ASP A 201 -16.18 -9.22 -18.04
C ASP A 201 -15.28 -8.43 -17.07
N ILE A 202 -15.36 -7.11 -17.15
CA ILE A 202 -14.76 -6.16 -16.21
C ILE A 202 -15.91 -5.49 -15.48
N ILE A 203 -16.03 -5.72 -14.18
CA ILE A 203 -17.18 -5.21 -13.42
C ILE A 203 -16.88 -3.85 -12.79
N VAL A 204 -17.90 -2.99 -12.80
CA VAL A 204 -17.87 -1.69 -12.14
C VAL A 204 -19.05 -1.60 -11.18
N MET A 205 -18.76 -1.43 -9.89
CA MET A 205 -19.77 -1.35 -8.84
C MET A 205 -19.37 -0.34 -7.77
N HIS A 206 -20.32 0.25 -7.05
CA HIS A 206 -19.99 1.05 -5.86
C HIS A 206 -19.20 0.25 -4.84
N ARG A 207 -19.66 -0.97 -4.54
CA ARG A 207 -18.96 -1.94 -3.72
C ARG A 207 -19.20 -3.33 -4.31
N VAL A 208 -18.12 -4.03 -4.61
CA VAL A 208 -18.19 -5.38 -5.17
C VAL A 208 -18.46 -6.38 -4.05
N PRO A 209 -19.44 -7.30 -4.21
CA PRO A 209 -19.70 -8.35 -3.22
C PRO A 209 -18.52 -9.31 -3.01
N ASP A 210 -18.46 -9.90 -1.81
CA ASP A 210 -17.38 -10.81 -1.43
C ASP A 210 -17.38 -12.14 -2.20
N ASP A 211 -18.53 -12.52 -2.76
CA ASP A 211 -18.75 -13.75 -3.53
C ASP A 211 -18.68 -13.51 -5.05
N VAL A 212 -18.03 -12.43 -5.48
CA VAL A 212 -17.78 -12.15 -6.90
C VAL A 212 -17.05 -13.34 -7.56
N PRO A 213 -17.46 -13.80 -8.75
CA PRO A 213 -16.72 -14.81 -9.48
C PRO A 213 -15.38 -14.24 -9.98
N ARG A 214 -14.48 -15.12 -10.44
CA ARG A 214 -13.27 -14.67 -11.12
C ARG A 214 -13.60 -14.10 -12.50
N LEU A 215 -13.22 -12.84 -12.70
CA LEU A 215 -13.50 -12.02 -13.88
C LEU A 215 -12.20 -11.43 -14.46
N ALA A 216 -12.25 -10.62 -15.51
CA ALA A 216 -11.06 -10.02 -16.11
C ALA A 216 -10.56 -8.77 -15.39
N GLY A 217 -11.43 -8.07 -14.66
CA GLY A 217 -11.05 -6.88 -13.89
C GLY A 217 -12.16 -6.37 -12.99
N ILE A 218 -11.77 -5.53 -12.02
CA ILE A 218 -12.66 -4.98 -11.01
C ILE A 218 -12.43 -3.47 -10.87
N VAL A 219 -13.52 -2.69 -10.81
CA VAL A 219 -13.49 -1.26 -10.50
C VAL A 219 -14.51 -0.95 -9.40
N ASN A 220 -14.03 -0.36 -8.31
CA ASN A 220 -14.87 0.08 -7.19
C ASN A 220 -15.14 1.58 -7.31
N ALA A 221 -16.40 1.99 -7.41
CA ALA A 221 -16.78 3.39 -7.49
C ALA A 221 -16.84 4.09 -6.12
N HIS A 222 -16.75 3.34 -5.02
CA HIS A 222 -16.52 3.86 -3.67
C HIS A 222 -15.21 3.31 -3.08
N HIS A 223 -14.73 3.99 -2.05
CA HIS A 223 -13.58 3.55 -1.29
C HIS A 223 -13.73 2.14 -0.72
N THR A 224 -12.70 1.35 -0.93
CA THR A 224 -12.46 0.08 -0.24
C THR A 224 -11.03 0.06 0.26
N THR A 225 -10.73 -0.83 1.21
CA THR A 225 -9.40 -0.95 1.77
C THR A 225 -8.52 -1.86 0.89
N PRO A 226 -7.20 -1.62 0.82
CA PRO A 226 -6.26 -2.53 0.15
C PRO A 226 -6.28 -3.97 0.71
N LEU A 227 -6.69 -4.14 1.97
CA LEU A 227 -6.83 -5.45 2.61
C LEU A 227 -8.26 -6.02 2.53
N SER A 228 -9.14 -5.41 1.73
CA SER A 228 -10.48 -5.96 1.51
C SER A 228 -10.41 -7.36 0.90
N HIS A 229 -11.38 -8.20 1.26
CA HIS A 229 -11.47 -9.57 0.76
C HIS A 229 -11.47 -9.61 -0.77
N THR A 230 -12.24 -8.73 -1.43
CA THR A 230 -12.23 -8.56 -2.89
C THR A 230 -10.85 -8.24 -3.45
N ASN A 231 -10.03 -7.42 -2.79
CA ASN A 231 -8.69 -7.14 -3.27
C ASN A 231 -7.74 -8.34 -3.13
N VAL A 232 -7.87 -9.10 -2.04
CA VAL A 232 -7.11 -10.35 -1.85
C VAL A 232 -7.47 -11.36 -2.95
N LEU A 233 -8.74 -11.48 -3.30
CA LEU A 233 -9.19 -12.31 -4.43
C LEU A 233 -8.60 -11.81 -5.76
N ALA A 234 -8.72 -10.51 -6.05
CA ALA A 234 -8.20 -9.91 -7.28
C ALA A 234 -6.69 -10.13 -7.45
N SER A 235 -5.92 -9.97 -6.36
CA SER A 235 -4.48 -10.23 -6.32
C SER A 235 -4.18 -11.72 -6.59
N GLY A 236 -4.90 -12.63 -5.92
CA GLY A 236 -4.77 -14.08 -6.15
C GLY A 236 -5.13 -14.50 -7.57
N TRP A 237 -6.05 -13.79 -8.22
CA TRP A 237 -6.44 -14.01 -9.62
C TRP A 237 -5.54 -13.28 -10.63
N GLN A 238 -4.68 -12.37 -10.16
CA GLN A 238 -3.85 -11.50 -10.97
C GLN A 238 -4.66 -10.65 -11.95
N VAL A 239 -5.76 -10.05 -11.48
CA VAL A 239 -6.66 -9.22 -12.29
C VAL A 239 -6.62 -7.77 -11.80
N PRO A 240 -6.60 -6.77 -12.69
CA PRO A 240 -6.54 -5.37 -12.28
C PRO A 240 -7.73 -4.99 -11.40
N ASN A 241 -7.43 -4.27 -10.31
CA ASN A 241 -8.41 -3.79 -9.34
C ASN A 241 -8.06 -2.36 -8.89
N ALA A 242 -9.05 -1.48 -8.86
CA ALA A 242 -8.86 -0.11 -8.40
C ALA A 242 -10.12 0.47 -7.74
N VAL A 243 -9.93 1.54 -6.96
CA VAL A 243 -11.00 2.50 -6.65
C VAL A 243 -10.93 3.62 -7.70
N GLN A 244 -12.05 3.97 -8.30
CA GLN A 244 -12.19 5.15 -9.16
C GLN A 244 -13.53 5.85 -8.85
N LEU A 245 -13.47 6.95 -8.10
CA LEU A 245 -14.64 7.80 -7.86
C LEU A 245 -15.10 8.46 -9.17
N GLY A 246 -16.40 8.63 -9.35
CA GLY A 246 -16.98 9.24 -10.55
C GLY A 246 -16.94 8.35 -11.80
N VAL A 247 -16.49 7.09 -11.70
CA VAL A 247 -16.38 6.19 -12.86
C VAL A 247 -17.72 5.98 -13.57
N PHE A 248 -18.84 5.97 -12.85
CA PHE A 248 -20.16 5.81 -13.46
C PHE A 248 -20.53 6.99 -14.38
N ASP A 249 -20.15 8.21 -14.03
CA ASP A 249 -20.42 9.39 -14.85
C ASP A 249 -19.64 9.32 -16.17
N ARG A 250 -18.39 8.87 -16.10
CA ARG A 250 -17.56 8.59 -17.28
C ARG A 250 -18.17 7.50 -18.17
N ILE A 251 -18.60 6.38 -17.56
CA ILE A 251 -19.21 5.26 -18.28
C ILE A 251 -20.48 5.69 -19.02
N ASP A 252 -21.31 6.53 -18.40
CA ASP A 252 -22.53 7.04 -19.01
C ASP A 252 -22.23 8.03 -20.14
N ALA A 253 -21.29 8.96 -19.91
CA ALA A 253 -20.90 9.97 -20.90
C ALA A 253 -20.27 9.34 -22.16
N GLU A 254 -19.43 8.32 -21.99
CA GLU A 254 -18.75 7.61 -23.08
C GLU A 254 -19.52 6.37 -23.56
N GLN A 255 -20.68 6.06 -22.97
CA GLN A 255 -21.52 4.89 -23.29
C GLN A 255 -20.76 3.54 -23.24
N LEU A 256 -19.88 3.37 -22.25
CA LEU A 256 -18.98 2.21 -22.15
C LEU A 256 -19.65 0.94 -21.63
N ASN A 257 -20.83 1.03 -21.02
CA ASN A 257 -21.48 -0.15 -20.44
C ASN A 257 -21.86 -1.15 -21.54
N GLY A 258 -21.35 -2.38 -21.42
CA GLY A 258 -21.50 -3.44 -22.42
C GLY A 258 -20.47 -3.40 -23.56
N GLN A 259 -19.60 -2.38 -23.62
CA GLN A 259 -18.57 -2.27 -24.64
C GLN A 259 -17.31 -3.08 -24.29
N TRP A 260 -16.56 -3.45 -25.32
CA TRP A 260 -15.21 -4.00 -25.14
C TRP A 260 -14.23 -2.87 -24.86
N VAL A 261 -13.43 -3.05 -23.81
CA VAL A 261 -12.48 -2.04 -23.36
C VAL A 261 -11.13 -2.67 -23.01
N ARG A 262 -10.07 -1.89 -23.24
CA ARG A 262 -8.78 -2.07 -22.57
C ARG A 262 -8.83 -1.31 -21.26
N TYR A 263 -8.72 -2.06 -20.15
CA TYR A 263 -8.66 -1.53 -18.80
C TYR A 263 -7.23 -1.61 -18.27
N GLU A 264 -6.72 -0.50 -17.73
CA GLU A 264 -5.39 -0.44 -17.13
C GLU A 264 -5.41 0.30 -15.80
N VAL A 265 -4.69 -0.27 -14.83
CA VAL A 265 -4.41 0.30 -13.52
C VAL A 265 -2.91 0.50 -13.40
N ASP A 266 -2.48 1.74 -13.56
CA ASP A 266 -1.09 2.16 -13.40
C ASP A 266 -0.93 2.93 -12.07
N PRO A 267 -0.05 2.48 -11.15
CA PRO A 267 0.20 3.21 -9.92
C PRO A 267 0.86 4.58 -10.11
N ALA A 268 1.40 4.89 -11.30
CA ALA A 268 1.93 6.20 -11.64
C ALA A 268 0.88 7.16 -12.24
N SER A 269 -0.33 6.68 -12.54
CA SER A 269 -1.45 7.47 -13.06
C SER A 269 -2.30 8.07 -11.94
N ASP A 270 -3.08 9.10 -12.28
CA ASP A 270 -4.06 9.74 -11.38
C ASP A 270 -5.48 9.16 -11.56
N GLU A 271 -5.69 8.30 -12.55
CA GLU A 271 -6.96 7.62 -12.83
C GLU A 271 -6.77 6.28 -13.57
N ILE A 272 -7.82 5.45 -13.60
CA ILE A 272 -7.88 4.27 -14.47
C ILE A 272 -7.98 4.66 -15.95
N THR A 273 -7.37 3.84 -16.80
CA THR A 273 -7.57 3.93 -18.25
C THR A 273 -8.64 2.95 -18.68
N LEU A 274 -9.69 3.45 -19.31
CA LEU A 274 -10.70 2.67 -20.03
C LEU A 274 -10.71 3.15 -21.49
N THR A 275 -10.19 2.33 -22.40
CA THR A 275 -10.16 2.64 -23.83
C THR A 275 -11.10 1.70 -24.57
N PRO A 276 -12.15 2.20 -25.26
CA PRO A 276 -12.97 1.37 -26.14
C PRO A 276 -12.14 0.66 -27.20
N THR A 277 -12.52 -0.56 -27.54
CA THR A 277 -11.89 -1.33 -28.61
C THR A 277 -12.93 -2.14 -29.37
N GLU A 278 -12.73 -2.30 -30.66
CA GLU A 278 -13.59 -3.13 -31.52
C GLU A 278 -13.20 -4.61 -31.48
N ASP A 279 -11.96 -4.91 -31.04
CA ASP A 279 -11.46 -6.27 -30.98
C ASP A 279 -12.08 -6.96 -29.76
N ALA A 280 -12.99 -7.92 -29.95
CA ALA A 280 -13.40 -8.76 -28.83
C ALA A 280 -12.24 -9.70 -28.44
N VAL A 281 -12.10 -9.98 -27.14
CA VAL A 281 -11.26 -11.11 -26.71
C VAL A 281 -11.78 -12.39 -27.36
N ASP A 282 -10.87 -13.27 -27.79
CA ASP A 282 -11.26 -14.60 -28.29
C ASP A 282 -11.96 -15.39 -27.18
N VAL A 283 -13.29 -15.31 -27.16
CA VAL A 283 -14.16 -15.96 -26.17
C VAL A 283 -14.08 -17.48 -26.23
N THR A 284 -13.59 -18.05 -27.34
CA THR A 284 -13.43 -19.50 -27.50
C THR A 284 -12.22 -20.03 -26.74
N ARG A 285 -11.20 -19.19 -26.56
CA ARG A 285 -9.98 -19.51 -25.82
C ARG A 285 -10.13 -19.21 -24.33
N LYS A 286 -10.95 -20.02 -23.67
CA LYS A 286 -11.16 -19.96 -22.22
C LYS A 286 -9.83 -20.17 -21.47
N PRO A 287 -9.50 -19.34 -20.47
CA PRO A 287 -8.32 -19.55 -19.64
C PRO A 287 -8.37 -20.90 -18.92
N ALA A 288 -7.21 -21.52 -18.69
CA ALA A 288 -7.12 -22.83 -18.05
C ALA A 288 -7.82 -22.88 -16.68
N TRP A 289 -7.78 -21.77 -15.93
CA TRP A 289 -8.44 -21.65 -14.63
C TRP A 289 -9.96 -21.60 -14.72
N TYR A 290 -10.52 -21.12 -15.85
CA TYR A 290 -11.97 -21.08 -16.07
C TYR A 290 -12.49 -22.46 -16.49
N ALA A 291 -11.67 -23.23 -17.21
CA ALA A 291 -11.97 -24.61 -17.58
C ALA A 291 -11.81 -25.59 -16.39
N GLN A 292 -11.01 -25.24 -15.38
CA GLN A 292 -10.79 -26.08 -14.20
C GLN A 292 -12.00 -26.05 -13.26
N ARG A 293 -12.82 -27.11 -13.35
CA ARG A 293 -13.86 -27.38 -12.36
C ARG A 293 -13.19 -27.90 -11.09
N ILE A 294 -13.27 -27.14 -9.99
CA ILE A 294 -12.85 -27.61 -8.67
C ILE A 294 -13.81 -28.73 -8.27
N VAL A 295 -13.32 -29.96 -8.26
CA VAL A 295 -14.05 -31.11 -7.74
C VAL A 295 -13.84 -31.10 -6.23
N LEU A 296 -14.90 -30.77 -5.49
CA LEU A 296 -14.92 -30.96 -4.04
C LEU A 296 -15.19 -32.43 -3.77
N GLU A 297 -14.33 -33.07 -2.98
CA GLU A 297 -14.60 -34.39 -2.44
C GLU A 297 -15.79 -34.29 -1.48
N GLU A 298 -16.70 -35.27 -1.53
CA GLU A 298 -17.85 -35.32 -0.63
C GLU A 298 -17.33 -35.51 0.82
N PRO A 299 -17.65 -34.59 1.76
CA PRO A 299 -17.24 -34.73 3.14
C PRO A 299 -17.86 -36.00 3.75
N GLU A 300 -17.09 -36.74 4.55
CA GLU A 300 -17.63 -37.86 5.31
C GLU A 300 -18.67 -37.33 6.31
N SER A 301 -19.93 -37.72 6.14
CA SER A 301 -21.07 -37.26 6.95
C SER A 301 -21.26 -38.06 8.24
N GLN A 302 -20.48 -39.12 8.44
CA GLN A 302 -20.51 -39.94 9.65
C GLN A 302 -19.72 -39.26 10.77
N THR A 303 -20.13 -39.47 12.03
CA THR A 303 -19.43 -38.97 13.20
C THR A 303 -18.03 -39.59 13.29
N SER A 304 -17.02 -38.85 12.83
CA SER A 304 -15.62 -39.22 13.01
C SER A 304 -15.17 -38.92 14.44
N PRO A 305 -14.50 -39.86 15.14
CA PRO A 305 -14.00 -39.63 16.49
C PRO A 305 -12.94 -38.52 16.48
N ILE A 306 -12.90 -37.71 17.55
CA ILE A 306 -11.85 -36.68 17.72
C ILE A 306 -10.48 -37.37 17.70
N THR A 307 -9.62 -36.94 16.78
CA THR A 307 -8.28 -37.50 16.56
C THR A 307 -7.22 -36.43 16.78
N SER A 308 -6.09 -36.83 17.35
CA SER A 308 -4.94 -35.94 17.56
C SER A 308 -4.23 -35.61 16.24
N LEU A 309 -3.71 -34.39 16.11
CA LEU A 309 -3.10 -33.89 14.87
C LEU A 309 -1.93 -34.75 14.38
N ASP A 310 -1.13 -35.33 15.27
CA ASP A 310 0.00 -36.21 14.92
C ASP A 310 -0.43 -37.49 14.17
N ARG A 311 -1.71 -37.86 14.26
CA ARG A 311 -2.30 -39.01 13.58
C ARG A 311 -3.00 -38.68 12.28
N LEU A 312 -3.25 -37.40 12.00
CA LEU A 312 -3.87 -36.95 10.75
C LEU A 312 -2.82 -36.85 9.64
N ARG A 313 -3.21 -37.20 8.43
CA ARG A 313 -2.42 -37.08 7.21
C ARG A 313 -3.24 -36.38 6.12
N LEU A 314 -2.58 -35.97 5.05
CA LEU A 314 -3.22 -35.24 3.95
C LEU A 314 -4.45 -35.95 3.35
N HIS A 315 -4.49 -37.29 3.37
CA HIS A 315 -5.61 -38.08 2.87
C HIS A 315 -6.86 -38.02 3.76
N ASP A 316 -6.72 -37.61 5.03
CA ASP A 316 -7.82 -37.50 5.99
C ASP A 316 -8.68 -36.24 5.79
N ARG A 317 -8.37 -35.42 4.76
CA ARG A 317 -9.06 -34.16 4.44
C ARG A 317 -10.57 -34.31 4.25
N HIS A 318 -11.04 -35.45 3.75
CA HIS A 318 -12.46 -35.74 3.55
C HIS A 318 -13.19 -35.99 4.87
N ARG A 319 -12.48 -36.40 5.94
CA ARG A 319 -13.04 -36.75 7.25
C ARG A 319 -12.96 -35.62 8.27
N TYR A 320 -11.84 -34.89 8.28
CA TYR A 320 -11.54 -33.85 9.29
C TYR A 320 -11.37 -32.45 8.69
N GLY A 321 -11.53 -32.31 7.38
CA GLY A 321 -11.33 -31.05 6.65
C GLY A 321 -9.88 -30.77 6.29
N THR A 322 -9.69 -29.98 5.23
CA THR A 322 -8.38 -29.71 4.61
C THR A 322 -7.42 -28.98 5.55
N LYS A 323 -7.93 -28.15 6.47
CA LYS A 323 -7.09 -27.43 7.44
C LYS A 323 -6.47 -28.39 8.47
N ALA A 324 -7.28 -29.25 9.08
CA ALA A 324 -6.82 -30.20 10.09
C ALA A 324 -5.87 -31.24 9.48
N ALA A 325 -6.20 -31.77 8.30
CA ALA A 325 -5.35 -32.72 7.57
C ALA A 325 -3.99 -32.11 7.19
N ASN A 326 -3.95 -30.86 6.69
CA ASN A 326 -2.69 -30.16 6.39
C ASN A 326 -1.86 -29.88 7.65
N LEU A 327 -2.50 -29.51 8.76
CA LEU A 327 -1.80 -29.30 10.03
C LEU A 327 -1.22 -30.61 10.57
N GLY A 328 -1.96 -31.72 10.46
CA GLY A 328 -1.44 -33.04 10.81
C GLY A 328 -0.30 -33.51 9.92
N GLU A 329 -0.39 -33.26 8.61
CA GLU A 329 0.71 -33.52 7.66
C GLU A 329 1.95 -32.70 8.03
N LEU A 330 1.79 -31.43 8.42
CA LEU A 330 2.90 -30.60 8.90
C LEU A 330 3.53 -31.18 10.17
N HIS A 331 2.72 -31.63 11.13
CA HIS A 331 3.20 -32.34 12.33
C HIS A 331 4.00 -33.59 11.95
N HIS A 332 3.52 -34.37 10.99
CA HIS A 332 4.23 -35.55 10.50
C HIS A 332 5.58 -35.19 9.87
N VAL A 333 5.61 -34.19 9.00
CA VAL A 333 6.82 -33.72 8.31
C VAL A 333 7.83 -33.14 9.29
N LEU A 334 7.38 -32.40 10.31
CA LEU A 334 8.29 -31.86 11.34
C LEU A 334 8.90 -32.97 12.20
N ALA A 335 8.13 -34.02 12.52
CA ALA A 335 8.61 -35.12 13.35
C ALA A 335 9.47 -36.14 12.57
N ASN A 336 9.17 -36.40 11.30
CA ASN A 336 9.77 -37.50 10.53
C ASN A 336 10.63 -37.01 9.35
N GLY A 337 10.64 -35.70 9.08
CA GLY A 337 11.25 -35.11 7.91
C GLY A 337 10.46 -35.36 6.62
N SER A 338 10.85 -34.68 5.54
CA SER A 338 10.32 -34.93 4.19
C SER A 338 11.39 -34.66 3.16
N GLY A 339 11.81 -35.67 2.41
CA GLY A 339 12.78 -35.50 1.31
C GLY A 339 12.25 -34.59 0.20
N ARG A 340 10.91 -34.51 0.03
CA ARG A 340 10.27 -33.67 -0.99
C ARG A 340 10.19 -32.20 -0.57
N LEU A 341 9.86 -31.91 0.68
CA LEU A 341 9.66 -30.54 1.18
C LEU A 341 10.95 -29.94 1.76
N LEU A 342 11.78 -30.75 2.40
CA LEU A 342 13.04 -30.33 3.02
C LEU A 342 14.27 -30.71 2.19
N GLY A 343 14.11 -31.40 1.06
CA GLY A 343 15.23 -31.85 0.22
C GLY A 343 16.15 -30.71 -0.23
N PHE A 344 15.61 -29.50 -0.42
CA PHE A 344 16.38 -28.30 -0.73
C PHE A 344 17.40 -27.91 0.37
N TYR A 345 17.11 -28.25 1.63
CA TYR A 345 17.97 -28.01 2.79
C TYR A 345 18.89 -29.19 3.13
N GLN A 346 18.66 -30.36 2.53
CA GLN A 346 19.47 -31.57 2.74
C GLN A 346 20.72 -31.62 1.85
N VAL A 347 20.81 -30.77 0.82
CA VAL A 347 22.00 -30.65 -0.03
C VAL A 347 23.01 -29.71 0.63
N ARG A 348 24.17 -30.25 1.06
CA ARG A 348 25.31 -29.44 1.54
C ARG A 348 25.77 -28.50 0.44
N ARG A 349 25.61 -27.20 0.64
CA ARG A 349 26.16 -26.19 -0.27
C ARG A 349 27.64 -25.95 0.03
N PRO A 350 28.49 -25.70 -0.98
CA PRO A 350 29.83 -25.20 -0.74
C PRO A 350 29.75 -23.88 0.04
N PRO A 351 30.64 -23.64 1.01
CA PRO A 351 30.61 -22.42 1.81
C PRO A 351 30.78 -21.20 0.91
N ARG A 352 29.79 -20.29 0.92
CA ARG A 352 29.91 -18.99 0.27
C ARG A 352 30.63 -18.05 1.23
N ALA A 353 31.76 -17.49 0.80
CA ALA A 353 32.75 -16.82 1.65
C ALA A 353 32.24 -15.60 2.46
N ARG A 354 31.00 -15.11 2.26
CA ARG A 354 30.53 -13.84 2.86
C ARG A 354 29.06 -13.82 3.30
N GLN A 355 28.58 -14.87 3.95
CA GLN A 355 27.34 -14.76 4.74
C GLN A 355 27.55 -15.40 6.12
N ARG A 356 27.76 -14.57 7.15
CA ARG A 356 27.48 -14.96 8.52
C ARG A 356 25.97 -14.87 8.71
N PHE A 357 25.24 -15.95 8.42
CA PHE A 357 23.85 -16.09 8.83
C PHE A 357 23.73 -17.31 9.76
N ARG A 358 23.52 -17.02 11.05
CA ARG A 358 22.89 -17.95 12.01
C ARG A 358 21.39 -17.79 11.84
N PRO A 359 20.66 -18.84 11.42
CA PRO A 359 19.51 -19.25 12.24
C PRO A 359 19.23 -20.75 12.11
N ALA A 360 19.87 -21.58 12.93
CA ALA A 360 19.47 -22.99 13.11
C ALA A 360 19.21 -23.36 14.57
N ALA A 361 19.39 -22.43 15.52
CA ALA A 361 19.23 -22.70 16.95
C ALA A 361 17.79 -22.51 17.46
N ARG A 362 16.85 -22.06 16.62
CA ARG A 362 15.49 -21.67 17.06
C ARG A 362 14.38 -22.66 16.72
N LEU A 363 14.65 -23.72 15.94
CA LEU A 363 13.62 -24.64 15.46
C LEU A 363 13.68 -26.06 16.06
N LEU A 364 14.75 -26.42 16.79
CA LEU A 364 14.86 -27.71 17.49
C LEU A 364 15.74 -27.57 18.75
N PRO A 365 15.18 -27.32 19.95
CA PRO A 365 15.92 -27.50 21.19
C PRO A 365 15.90 -28.99 21.54
N GLY A 366 16.98 -29.73 21.26
CA GLY A 366 17.07 -31.13 21.73
C GLY A 366 18.01 -32.12 21.04
N ALA A 367 18.88 -31.72 20.11
CA ALA A 367 19.80 -32.66 19.43
C ALA A 367 21.28 -32.26 19.56
N ALA A 368 21.72 -32.00 20.79
CA ALA A 368 23.14 -31.83 21.12
C ALA A 368 23.51 -32.74 22.29
N ALA A 369 23.45 -34.05 22.08
CA ALA A 369 24.14 -35.06 22.88
C ALA A 369 24.15 -36.40 22.12
N ALA A 370 25.09 -36.54 21.16
CA ALA A 370 25.74 -37.80 20.75
C ALA A 370 26.44 -37.60 19.40
N ALA A 371 27.75 -37.33 19.47
CA ALA A 371 28.83 -37.71 18.54
C ALA A 371 30.00 -36.73 18.73
#